data_AF-A0A7V3CDW8-F1
#
_entry.id   AF-A0A7V3CDW8-F1
#
_cell.length_a   1.000
_cell.length_b   1.000
_cell.length_c   1.000
_cell.angle_alpha   90.00
_cell.angle_beta   90.00
_cell.angle_gamma   90.00
#
_symmetry.space_group_name_H-M   'P 1'
#
loop_
_entity.id
_entity.type
_entity.pdbx_description
1 polymer ?
#
loop_
_entity_poly.entity_id
_entity_poly.type
_entity_poly.pdbx_seq_one_letter_code
_entity_poly.pdbx_strand_id
1 'polypeptide(L)'
;RRVYAANFVEDLDIARPEVLSPLLAGLDLEPAEILKRAEAEANKAALRAQTERAKSLGIFGAPCFVVGEELFWGDDRLEDALAWCERP
;
A
#
# COMPACT_ATOMS: atom_id res chain seq x y z
N ARG A 1 -9.28 2.25 1.01
CA ARG A 1 -9.65 3.54 0.38
C ARG A 1 -9.72 4.70 1.37
N ARG A 2 -10.28 4.54 2.59
CA ARG A 2 -10.39 5.63 3.58
C ARG A 2 -9.08 6.36 3.89
N VAL A 3 -7.96 5.64 4.04
CA VAL A 3 -6.63 6.24 4.26
C VAL A 3 -6.17 7.12 3.07
N TYR A 4 -6.47 6.73 1.83
CA TYR A 4 -6.18 7.56 0.66
C TYR A 4 -7.00 8.86 0.67
N ALA A 5 -8.30 8.77 1.00
CA ALA A 5 -9.15 9.96 1.10
C ALA A 5 -8.67 10.92 2.21
N ALA A 6 -8.34 10.38 3.39
CA ALA A 6 -7.83 11.16 4.51
C ALA A 6 -6.58 11.98 4.12
N ASN A 7 -5.63 11.37 3.41
CA ASN A 7 -4.41 12.09 2.98
C ASN A 7 -4.68 13.02 1.79
N PHE A 8 -5.18 12.49 0.68
CA PHE A 8 -5.20 13.21 -0.60
C PHE A 8 -6.44 14.10 -0.83
N VAL A 9 -7.51 13.91 -0.07
CA VAL A 9 -8.75 14.70 -0.19
C VAL A 9 -8.95 15.60 1.02
N GLU A 10 -8.68 15.08 2.21
CA GLU A 10 -8.95 15.77 3.48
C GLU A 10 -7.71 16.45 4.08
N ASP A 11 -6.53 16.30 3.46
CA ASP A 11 -5.23 16.87 3.88
C ASP A 11 -4.84 16.52 5.32
N LEU A 12 -5.17 15.30 5.75
CA LEU A 12 -4.85 14.79 7.08
C LEU A 12 -3.52 14.01 7.09
N ASP A 13 -2.74 14.21 8.15
CA ASP A 13 -1.50 13.49 8.38
C ASP A 13 -1.76 12.03 8.80
N ILE A 14 -1.73 11.11 7.84
CA ILE A 14 -1.95 9.68 8.06
C ILE A 14 -0.79 8.97 8.78
N ALA A 15 0.29 9.67 9.16
CA ALA A 15 1.28 9.13 10.09
C ALA A 15 0.80 9.20 11.55
N ARG A 16 -0.31 9.90 11.83
CA ARG A 16 -0.86 10.11 13.17
C ARG A 16 -1.85 9.01 13.56
N PRO A 17 -1.66 8.32 14.70
CA PRO A 17 -2.65 7.38 15.24
C PRO A 17 -4.03 8.01 15.44
N GLU A 18 -4.09 9.31 15.73
CA GLU A 18 -5.33 10.07 15.93
C GLU A 18 -6.15 10.19 14.63
N VAL A 19 -5.48 10.16 13.46
CA VAL A 19 -6.13 10.12 12.14
C VAL A 19 -6.54 8.69 11.79
N LEU A 20 -5.69 7.69 12.07
CA LEU A 20 -5.96 6.29 11.70
C LEU A 20 -7.04 5.63 12.56
N SER A 21 -7.11 5.96 13.86
CA SER A 21 -8.04 5.35 14.81
C SER A 21 -9.52 5.48 14.42
N PRO A 22 -10.05 6.69 14.12
CA PRO A 22 -11.44 6.84 13.70
C PRO A 22 -11.72 6.18 12.34
N LEU A 23 -10.74 6.11 11.43
CA LEU A 23 -10.90 5.42 10.15
C LEU A 23 -11.06 3.90 10.34
N LEU A 24 -10.32 3.31 11.29
CA LEU A 24 -10.44 1.90 11.66
C LEU A 24 -11.78 1.63 12.37
N ALA A 25 -12.16 2.47 13.33
CA ALA A 25 -13.43 2.34 14.04
C ALA A 25 -14.64 2.43 13.10
N GLY A 26 -14.60 3.34 12.11
CA GLY A 26 -15.64 3.46 11.07
C GLY A 26 -15.71 2.28 10.09
N LEU A 27 -14.81 1.29 10.21
CA LEU A 27 -14.85 0.01 9.51
C LEU A 27 -15.22 -1.15 10.44
N ASP A 28 -15.74 -0.86 11.63
CA ASP A 28 -16.07 -1.84 12.68
C ASP A 28 -14.86 -2.70 13.11
N LEU A 29 -13.66 -2.11 13.07
CA LEU A 29 -12.41 -2.74 13.51
C LEU A 29 -11.96 -2.16 14.85
N GLU A 30 -11.22 -2.96 15.63
CA GLU A 30 -10.65 -2.49 16.90
C GLU A 30 -9.34 -1.70 16.70
N PRO A 31 -9.34 -0.36 16.85
CA PRO A 31 -8.18 0.45 16.45
C PRO A 31 -6.96 0.21 17.33
N ALA A 32 -7.15 0.09 18.64
CA ALA A 32 -6.06 -0.07 19.59
C ALA A 32 -5.26 -1.36 19.34
N GLU A 33 -5.95 -2.46 19.06
CA GLU A 33 -5.31 -3.75 18.77
C GLU A 33 -4.59 -3.72 17.42
N ILE A 34 -5.20 -3.12 16.40
CA ILE A 34 -4.58 -3.03 15.06
C ILE A 34 -3.34 -2.14 15.07
N LEU A 35 -3.39 -0.97 15.70
CA LEU A 35 -2.24 -0.06 15.78
C LEU A 35 -1.10 -0.69 16.58
N LYS A 36 -1.40 -1.33 17.70
CA LYS A 36 -0.42 -2.11 18.46
C LYS A 36 0.23 -3.20 17.61
N ARG A 37 -0.56 -3.95 16.83
CA ARG A 37 -0.04 -4.95 15.91
C ARG A 37 0.80 -4.32 14.81
N ALA A 38 0.38 -3.21 14.22
CA ALA A 38 1.14 -2.52 13.16
C ALA A 38 2.56 -2.13 13.63
N GLU A 39 2.71 -1.76 14.90
CA GLU A 39 4.00 -1.42 15.50
C GLU A 39 4.82 -2.62 15.99
N ALA A 40 4.25 -3.82 16.00
CA ALA A 40 4.96 -5.02 16.43
C ALA A 40 6.18 -5.31 15.54
N GLU A 41 7.28 -5.76 16.15
CA GLU A 41 8.55 -6.00 15.44
C GLU A 41 8.39 -6.98 14.27
N ALA A 42 7.53 -8.00 14.42
CA ALA A 42 7.22 -8.92 13.33
C ALA A 42 6.64 -8.22 12.10
N ASN A 43 5.76 -7.23 12.28
CA ASN A 43 5.15 -6.50 11.17
C ASN A 43 6.12 -5.47 10.57
N LYS A 44 6.97 -4.82 11.38
CA LYS A 44 8.06 -3.98 10.86
C LYS A 44 9.07 -4.79 10.06
N ALA A 45 9.41 -6.01 10.51
CA ALA A 45 10.29 -6.92 9.78
C ALA A 45 9.64 -7.38 8.47
N ALA A 46 8.36 -7.76 8.51
CA ALA A 46 7.61 -8.13 7.31
C ALA A 46 7.55 -6.99 6.28
N LEU A 47 7.29 -5.75 6.71
CA LEU A 47 7.30 -4.58 5.83
C LEU A 47 8.66 -4.40 5.14
N ARG A 48 9.77 -4.47 5.89
CA ARG A 48 11.12 -4.41 5.31
C ARG A 48 11.36 -5.52 4.29
N ALA A 49 10.97 -6.75 4.61
CA ALA A 49 11.13 -7.89 3.70
C ALA A 49 10.33 -7.71 2.40
N GLN A 50 9.10 -7.18 2.47
CA GLN A 50 8.33 -6.86 1.25
C GLN A 50 8.99 -5.75 0.44
N THR A 51 9.54 -4.72 1.07
CA THR A 51 10.29 -3.65 0.38
C THR A 51 11.54 -4.18 -0.32
N GLU A 52 12.31 -5.06 0.33
CA GLU A 52 13.47 -5.70 -0.31
C GLU A 52 13.07 -6.61 -1.48
N ARG A 53 11.97 -7.36 -1.34
CA ARG A 53 11.40 -8.14 -2.45
C ARG A 53 10.97 -7.24 -3.62
N ALA A 54 10.35 -6.09 -3.35
CA ALA A 54 9.98 -5.15 -4.40
C ALA A 54 11.22 -4.66 -5.17
N LYS A 55 12.29 -4.31 -4.45
CA LYS A 55 13.58 -3.93 -5.06
C LYS A 55 14.16 -5.05 -5.92
N SER A 56 14.12 -6.31 -5.47
CA SER A 56 14.62 -7.44 -6.26
C SER A 56 13.81 -7.69 -7.53
N LEU A 57 12.56 -7.23 -7.59
CA LEU A 57 11.71 -7.25 -8.79
C LEU A 57 11.92 -6.03 -9.70
N GLY A 58 12.88 -5.14 -9.37
CA GLY A 58 13.14 -3.92 -10.14
C GLY A 58 12.18 -2.77 -9.86
N ILE A 59 11.30 -2.88 -8.85
CA ILE A 59 10.38 -1.80 -8.47
C ILE A 59 11.19 -0.68 -7.78
N PHE A 60 11.10 0.54 -8.32
CA PHE A 60 11.82 1.71 -7.82
C PHE A 60 10.92 2.90 -7.46
N GLY A 61 9.61 2.80 -7.72
CA GLY A 61 8.65 3.87 -7.50
C GLY A 61 7.24 3.35 -7.28
N ALA A 62 6.29 4.26 -7.14
CA ALA A 62 4.88 3.96 -7.04
C ALA A 62 4.04 4.97 -7.85
N PRO A 63 2.94 4.54 -8.50
CA PRO A 63 2.54 3.15 -8.65
C PRO A 63 3.43 2.37 -9.63
N CYS A 64 3.60 1.08 -9.39
CA CYS A 64 4.23 0.10 -10.27
C CYS A 64 3.35 -1.14 -10.33
N PHE A 65 3.24 -1.74 -11.51
CA PHE A 65 2.51 -2.98 -11.76
C PHE A 65 3.47 -4.02 -12.33
N VAL A 66 3.33 -5.28 -11.93
CA VAL A 66 4.16 -6.38 -12.44
C VAL A 66 3.24 -7.49 -12.93
N VAL A 67 3.44 -7.95 -14.16
CA VAL A 67 2.68 -9.02 -14.80
C VAL A 67 3.65 -10.06 -15.34
N GLY A 68 3.75 -11.21 -14.67
CA GLY A 68 4.81 -12.19 -14.92
C GLY A 68 6.17 -11.60 -14.60
N GLU A 69 7.04 -11.48 -15.60
CA GLU A 69 8.36 -10.86 -15.49
C GLU A 69 8.38 -9.39 -15.96
N GLU A 70 7.28 -8.88 -16.52
CA GLU A 70 7.20 -7.53 -17.08
C GLU A 70 6.79 -6.50 -16.03
N LEU A 71 7.45 -5.33 -16.03
CA LEU A 71 7.22 -4.24 -15.08
C LEU A 71 6.75 -2.97 -15.77
N PHE A 72 5.65 -2.41 -15.27
CA PHE A 72 5.03 -1.17 -15.75
C PHE A 72 5.08 -0.11 -14.65
N TRP A 73 5.70 1.03 -14.92
CA TRP A 73 5.84 2.13 -13.94
C TRP A 73 4.99 3.33 -14.35
N GLY A 74 4.18 3.83 -13.41
CA GLY A 74 3.27 4.95 -13.63
C GLY A 74 1.81 4.51 -13.78
N ASP A 75 0.88 5.35 -13.33
CA ASP A 75 -0.56 5.10 -13.43
C ASP A 75 -1.02 5.10 -14.90
N ASP A 76 -0.38 5.93 -15.72
CA ASP A 76 -0.52 5.99 -17.19
C ASP A 76 -0.13 4.70 -17.92
N ARG A 77 0.42 3.71 -17.20
CA ARG A 77 0.79 2.39 -17.73
C ARG A 77 -0.11 1.26 -17.21
N LEU A 78 -1.16 1.56 -16.45
CA LEU A 78 -2.06 0.55 -15.92
C LEU A 78 -2.80 -0.19 -17.06
N GLU A 79 -3.32 0.54 -18.05
CA GLU A 79 -4.03 -0.04 -19.20
C GLU A 79 -3.12 -0.98 -20.00
N ASP A 80 -1.84 -0.60 -20.18
CA ASP A 80 -0.84 -1.43 -20.84
C ASP A 80 -0.56 -2.72 -20.06
N ALA A 81 -0.46 -2.62 -18.73
CA ALA A 81 -0.24 -3.78 -17.86
C ALA A 81 -1.44 -4.75 -17.92
N LEU A 82 -2.67 -4.23 -17.92
CA LEU A 82 -3.88 -5.04 -18.07
C LEU A 82 -3.92 -5.74 -19.42
N ALA A 83 -3.68 -5.01 -20.51
CA ALA A 83 -3.62 -5.58 -21.86
C ALA A 83 -2.50 -6.62 -22.01
N TRP A 84 -1.39 -6.48 -21.27
CA TRP A 84 -0.33 -7.48 -21.23
C TRP A 84 -0.76 -8.77 -20.53
N CYS A 85 -1.52 -8.67 -19.43
CA CYS A 85 -2.01 -9.81 -18.65
C CYS A 85 -2.97 -10.72 -19.44
N GLU A 86 -3.65 -10.17 -20.43
CA GLU A 86 -4.60 -10.90 -21.29
C GLU A 86 -3.92 -11.58 -22.50
N ARG A 87 -2.62 -11.37 -22.72
CA ARG A 87 -1.88 -12.03 -23.81
C ARG A 87 -1.69 -13.51 -23.47
N PRO A 88 -1.94 -14.41 -24.44
CA PRO A 88 -1.80 -15.86 -24.24
C PRO A 88 -0.36 -16.30 -24.01
#